data_AF-A0A926BLS3-F1
#
_entry.id   AF-A0A926BLS3-F1
#
_cell.length_a   1.000
_cell.length_b   1.000
_cell.length_c   1.000
_cell.angle_alpha   90.00
_cell.angle_beta   90.00
_cell.angle_gamma   90.00
#
_symmetry.space_group_name_H-M   'P 1'
#
loop_
_entity.id
_entity.type
_entity.pdbx_description
1 polymer ?
#
loop_
_entity_poly.entity_id
_entity_poly.type
_entity_poly.pdbx_seq_one_letter_code
_entity_poly.pdbx_strand_id
1 'polypeptide(L)'
;MLPSLSPVITEIAAGWQFAQRLPAHRDMFQTEGGEKTWLPAVVPGHVHTDLVRAGVIATPAYRLGELGTAWVEDADWTYRTTFAVSSERIASRGTHGRHFLSFGGLDTFARVFLNDALIATTE
;
A
#
# COMPACT_ATOMS: atom_id res chain seq x y z
N MET A 1 22.54 22.78 27.21
CA MET A 1 21.94 22.52 25.89
C MET A 1 21.62 21.03 25.84
N LEU A 2 20.35 20.64 25.83
CA LEU A 2 19.99 19.23 25.62
C LEU A 2 20.27 18.90 24.14
N PRO A 3 20.86 17.74 23.81
CA PRO A 3 21.06 17.36 22.43
C PRO A 3 19.69 17.30 21.74
N SER A 4 19.57 18.01 20.61
CA SER A 4 18.42 17.88 19.72
C SER A 4 18.34 16.43 19.26
N LEU A 5 17.32 15.71 19.70
CA LEU A 5 17.07 14.34 19.25
C LEU A 5 16.36 14.41 17.91
N SER A 6 17.11 14.50 16.82
CA SER A 6 16.55 14.29 15.49
C SER A 6 15.89 12.91 15.42
N PRO A 7 14.68 12.79 14.85
CA PRO A 7 14.07 11.49 14.65
C PRO A 7 14.93 10.67 13.68
N VAL A 8 15.11 9.38 13.98
CA VAL A 8 15.69 8.45 13.01
C VAL A 8 14.55 7.97 12.13
N ILE A 9 14.61 8.32 10.84
CA ILE A 9 13.57 8.00 9.87
C ILE A 9 14.00 6.79 9.05
N THR A 10 13.07 5.87 8.79
CA THR A 10 13.25 4.81 7.80
C THR A 10 12.06 4.84 6.88
N GLU A 11 12.33 5.02 5.60
CA GLU A 11 11.32 4.97 4.56
C GLU A 11 10.95 3.52 4.22
N ILE A 12 9.66 3.26 4.06
CA ILE A 12 9.13 1.94 3.69
C ILE A 12 8.65 2.03 2.23
N ALA A 13 9.60 2.07 1.29
CA ALA A 13 9.31 2.23 -0.15
C ALA A 13 9.43 0.93 -0.97
N ALA A 14 10.00 -0.13 -0.39
CA ALA A 14 10.30 -1.37 -1.09
C ALA A 14 9.32 -2.52 -0.75
N GLY A 15 9.29 -3.53 -1.63
CA GLY A 15 8.57 -4.78 -1.38
C GLY A 15 7.05 -4.68 -1.41
N TRP A 16 6.51 -3.56 -1.89
CA TRP A 16 5.08 -3.37 -1.99
C TRP A 16 4.46 -4.27 -3.06
N GLN A 17 3.30 -4.82 -2.71
CA GLN A 17 2.44 -5.57 -3.61
C GLN A 17 1.02 -5.06 -3.46
N PHE A 18 0.22 -5.20 -4.52
CA PHE A 18 -1.20 -4.88 -4.49
C PHE A 18 -2.04 -6.01 -5.08
N ALA A 19 -3.29 -6.08 -4.63
CA ALA A 19 -4.28 -7.02 -5.14
C ALA A 19 -5.67 -6.39 -5.07
N GLN A 20 -6.53 -6.78 -6.01
CA GLN A 20 -7.95 -6.47 -5.95
C GLN A 20 -8.60 -7.23 -4.77
N ARG A 21 -9.51 -6.59 -4.05
CA ARG A 21 -10.27 -7.19 -2.95
C ARG A 21 -11.70 -7.51 -3.42
N LEU A 22 -12.05 -8.79 -3.30
CA LEU A 22 -13.40 -9.32 -3.45
C LEU A 22 -14.36 -8.69 -2.42
N PRO A 23 -15.65 -8.44 -2.76
CA PRO A 23 -16.41 -9.13 -3.80
C PRO A 23 -16.80 -8.21 -4.96
N ALA A 24 -15.90 -7.94 -5.90
CA ALA A 24 -16.30 -7.45 -7.22
C ALA A 24 -16.68 -8.68 -8.05
N HIS A 25 -17.84 -8.68 -8.71
CA HIS A 25 -18.46 -9.81 -9.42
C HIS A 25 -17.69 -10.32 -10.66
N ARG A 26 -16.42 -9.90 -10.81
CA ARG A 26 -15.48 -10.22 -11.88
C ARG A 26 -14.08 -10.14 -11.30
N ASP A 27 -13.65 -11.16 -10.58
CA ASP A 27 -12.25 -11.25 -10.17
C ASP A 27 -11.42 -11.56 -11.42
N MET A 28 -10.66 -10.57 -11.88
CA MET A 28 -9.82 -10.72 -13.07
C MET A 28 -8.46 -11.36 -12.75
N PHE A 29 -8.12 -11.58 -11.47
CA PHE A 29 -6.79 -12.06 -11.05
C PHE A 29 -6.86 -13.21 -10.03
N GLN A 30 -7.64 -14.25 -10.33
CA GLN A 30 -7.57 -15.51 -9.59
C GLN A 30 -6.55 -16.46 -10.21
N THR A 31 -5.80 -17.15 -9.36
CA THR A 31 -5.14 -18.39 -9.77
C THR A 31 -6.20 -19.49 -9.98
N GLU A 32 -5.86 -20.57 -10.68
CA GLU A 32 -6.76 -21.71 -10.87
C GLU A 32 -7.30 -22.32 -9.53
N GLY A 33 -6.67 -21.98 -8.39
CA GLY A 33 -7.08 -22.38 -7.04
C GLY A 33 -7.95 -21.36 -6.28
N GLY A 34 -8.33 -20.23 -6.89
CA GLY A 34 -9.14 -19.18 -6.22
C GLY A 34 -8.35 -18.31 -5.23
N GLU A 35 -7.02 -18.39 -5.24
CA GLU A 35 -6.17 -17.52 -4.41
C GLU A 35 -6.02 -16.14 -5.05
N LYS A 36 -5.94 -15.10 -4.19
CA LYS A 36 -5.68 -13.72 -4.61
C LYS A 36 -4.31 -13.61 -5.27
N THR A 37 -4.26 -13.12 -6.50
CA THR A 37 -3.00 -12.79 -7.16
C THR A 37 -2.49 -11.43 -6.68
N TRP A 38 -1.27 -11.42 -6.15
CA TRP A 38 -0.58 -10.21 -5.75
C TRP A 38 0.40 -9.78 -6.83
N LEU A 39 0.29 -8.53 -7.28
CA LEU A 39 1.17 -7.93 -8.28
C LEU A 39 2.14 -6.95 -7.61
N PRO A 40 3.35 -6.74 -8.16
CA PRO A 40 4.26 -5.71 -7.65
C PRO A 40 3.64 -4.31 -7.70
N ALA A 41 3.92 -3.50 -6.69
CA ALA A 41 3.49 -2.11 -6.61
C ALA A 41 4.65 -1.16 -6.32
N VAL A 42 4.53 0.09 -6.76
CA VAL A 42 5.49 1.16 -6.46
C VAL A 42 4.84 2.18 -5.53
N VAL A 43 5.48 2.46 -4.40
CA VAL A 43 5.06 3.49 -3.43
C VAL A 43 6.20 4.52 -3.29
N PRO A 44 5.93 5.82 -3.48
CA PRO A 44 4.63 6.44 -3.77
C PRO A 44 4.12 6.12 -5.20
N GLY A 45 2.80 6.00 -5.34
CA GLY A 45 2.12 5.64 -6.57
C GLY A 45 0.61 5.46 -6.36
N HIS A 46 -0.10 4.97 -7.37
CA HIS A 46 -1.53 4.68 -7.29
C HIS A 46 -1.89 3.50 -8.21
N VAL A 47 -3.05 2.90 -7.95
CA VAL A 47 -3.48 1.62 -8.55
C VAL A 47 -3.42 1.60 -10.08
N HIS A 48 -3.87 2.66 -10.76
CA HIS A 48 -3.82 2.73 -12.22
C HIS A 48 -2.39 2.60 -12.76
N THR A 49 -1.40 3.26 -12.14
CA THR A 49 -0.01 3.14 -12.59
C THR A 49 0.57 1.74 -12.36
N ASP A 50 0.17 1.09 -11.27
CA ASP A 50 0.62 -0.27 -10.98
C ASP A 50 -0.03 -1.29 -11.93
N LEU A 51 -1.31 -1.11 -12.28
CA LEU A 51 -2.00 -1.93 -13.29
C LEU A 51 -1.38 -1.76 -14.68
N VAL A 52 -0.99 -0.54 -15.06
CA VAL A 52 -0.25 -0.29 -16.32
C VAL A 52 1.10 -1.00 -16.31
N ARG A 53 1.88 -0.89 -15.22
CA ARG A 53 3.18 -1.58 -15.08
C ARG A 53 3.04 -3.10 -15.13
N ALA A 54 1.97 -3.64 -14.56
CA ALA A 54 1.65 -5.05 -14.62
C ALA A 54 1.07 -5.50 -15.97
N GLY A 55 0.83 -4.58 -16.91
CA GLY A 55 0.26 -4.88 -18.23
C GLY A 55 -1.22 -5.27 -18.20
N VAL A 56 -1.92 -4.99 -17.10
CA VAL A 56 -3.34 -5.31 -16.92
C VAL A 56 -4.24 -4.36 -17.71
N ILE A 57 -3.92 -3.07 -17.65
CA ILE A 57 -4.60 -2.02 -18.41
C ILE A 57 -3.59 -1.32 -19.32
N ALA A 58 -4.06 -0.87 -20.48
CA ALA A 58 -3.24 -0.06 -21.36
C ALA A 58 -2.98 1.32 -20.73
N THR A 59 -1.84 1.93 -21.05
CA THR A 59 -1.63 3.35 -20.76
C THR A 59 -2.78 4.15 -21.37
N PRO A 60 -3.49 4.98 -20.60
CA PRO A 60 -4.62 5.73 -21.12
C PRO A 60 -4.20 6.56 -22.33
N ALA A 61 -4.77 6.28 -23.50
CA ALA A 61 -4.65 7.18 -24.63
C ALA A 61 -5.47 8.44 -24.32
N TYR A 62 -4.85 9.61 -24.43
CA TYR A 62 -5.49 10.90 -24.19
C TYR A 62 -6.89 10.95 -24.84
N ARG A 63 -7.93 11.16 -24.03
CA ARG A 63 -9.38 11.26 -24.36
C ARG A 63 -10.17 9.98 -24.65
N LEU A 64 -9.56 8.82 -24.91
CA LEU A 64 -10.29 7.60 -25.30
C LEU A 64 -10.06 6.40 -24.36
N GLY A 65 -9.07 6.49 -23.46
CA GLY A 65 -8.68 5.39 -22.57
C GLY A 65 -9.57 5.16 -21.34
N GLU A 66 -10.43 6.12 -20.96
CA GLU A 66 -11.14 6.06 -19.68
C GLU A 66 -12.28 5.04 -19.64
N LEU A 67 -12.92 4.75 -20.78
CA LEU A 67 -14.06 3.82 -20.81
C LEU A 67 -13.67 2.37 -20.48
N GLY A 68 -12.41 1.98 -20.70
CA GLY A 68 -11.91 0.62 -20.46
C GLY A 68 -11.42 0.38 -19.03
N THR A 69 -11.23 1.43 -18.23
CA THR A 69 -10.60 1.37 -16.90
C THR A 69 -11.55 1.75 -15.76
N ALA A 70 -12.80 2.12 -16.05
CA ALA A 70 -13.77 2.51 -15.03
C ALA A 70 -13.95 1.46 -13.91
N TRP A 71 -13.84 0.17 -14.23
CA TRP A 71 -13.92 -0.92 -13.25
C TRP A 71 -12.88 -0.84 -12.13
N VAL A 72 -11.77 -0.12 -12.35
CA VAL A 72 -10.70 0.06 -11.35
C VAL A 72 -11.19 0.90 -10.17
N GLU A 73 -12.07 1.86 -10.42
CA GLU A 73 -12.66 2.75 -9.39
C GLU A 73 -13.74 2.05 -8.56
N ASP A 74 -14.48 1.11 -9.17
CA ASP A 74 -15.52 0.31 -8.50
C ASP A 74 -14.94 -0.83 -7.64
N ALA A 75 -13.62 -1.02 -7.68
CA ALA A 75 -12.95 -2.12 -7.00
C ALA A 75 -12.27 -1.65 -5.70
N ASP A 76 -12.36 -2.49 -4.66
CA ASP A 76 -11.49 -2.34 -3.50
C ASP A 76 -10.08 -2.84 -3.82
N TRP A 77 -9.07 -2.15 -3.28
CA TRP A 77 -7.67 -2.51 -3.45
C TRP A 77 -6.98 -2.72 -2.11
N THR A 78 -6.09 -3.69 -2.03
CA THR A 78 -5.25 -3.93 -0.86
C THR A 78 -3.79 -3.80 -1.27
N TYR A 79 -3.05 -2.95 -0.56
CA TYR A 79 -1.60 -2.88 -0.63
C TYR A 79 -0.98 -3.57 0.58
N ARG A 80 0.13 -4.28 0.40
CA ARG A 80 0.90 -4.89 1.50
C ARG A 80 2.40 -4.77 1.25
N THR A 81 3.16 -4.71 2.34
CA THR A 81 4.61 -4.88 2.34
C THR A 81 5.05 -5.47 3.68
N THR A 82 6.29 -5.90 3.76
CA THR A 82 6.95 -6.34 4.99
C THR A 82 8.23 -5.53 5.17
N PHE A 83 8.49 -5.09 6.40
CA PHE A 83 9.71 -4.37 6.74
C PHE A 83 10.26 -4.87 8.06
N ALA A 84 11.58 -4.79 8.23
CA ALA A 84 12.25 -5.19 9.45
C ALA A 84 12.58 -3.97 10.31
N VAL A 85 12.45 -4.12 11.62
CA VAL A 85 12.93 -3.15 12.62
C VAL A 85 13.83 -3.91 13.58
N SER A 86 15.08 -3.46 13.77
CA SER A 86 16.00 -4.14 14.68
C SER A 86 15.54 -4.01 16.13
N SER A 87 15.77 -5.06 16.93
CA SER A 87 15.47 -5.07 18.37
C SER A 87 16.20 -3.95 19.11
N GLU A 88 17.45 -3.66 18.72
CA GLU A 88 18.22 -2.52 19.20
C GLU A 88 17.48 -1.20 18.96
N ARG A 89 16.87 -1.03 17.78
CA ARG A 89 16.14 0.20 17.44
C ARG A 89 14.88 0.37 18.28
N ILE A 90 14.17 -0.72 18.55
CA ILE A 90 13.02 -0.73 19.46
C ILE A 90 13.49 -0.40 20.90
N ALA A 91 14.61 -0.97 21.35
CA ALA A 91 15.13 -0.78 22.71
C ALA A 91 15.83 0.57 22.94
N SER A 92 16.43 1.18 21.91
CA SER A 92 17.28 2.39 21.96
C SER A 92 16.61 3.63 22.53
N ARG A 93 15.29 3.58 22.69
CA ARG A 93 14.41 4.68 23.05
C ARG A 93 14.00 4.67 24.54
N GLY A 94 14.43 3.67 25.32
CA GLY A 94 14.05 3.49 26.73
C GLY A 94 12.53 3.34 26.92
N THR A 95 12.04 3.44 28.16
CA THR A 95 10.61 3.29 28.50
C THR A 95 9.69 4.40 27.97
N HIS A 96 10.22 5.46 27.35
CA HIS A 96 9.46 6.65 26.98
C HIS A 96 9.53 7.00 25.49
N GLY A 97 10.34 6.33 24.69
CA GLY A 97 10.42 6.69 23.28
C GLY A 97 9.29 6.05 22.47
N ARG A 98 8.70 6.87 21.60
CA ARG A 98 7.58 6.50 20.73
C ARG A 98 8.09 6.15 19.35
N HIS A 99 7.48 5.15 18.74
CA HIS A 99 7.62 4.84 17.32
C HIS A 99 6.37 5.32 16.60
N PHE A 100 6.56 5.96 15.45
CA PHE A 100 5.47 6.45 14.62
C PHE A 100 5.56 5.77 13.26
N LEU A 101 4.42 5.25 12.79
CA LEU A 101 4.24 4.95 11.38
C LEU A 101 3.58 6.16 10.75
N SER A 102 4.29 6.84 9.84
CA SER A 102 3.83 8.07 9.21
C SER A 102 3.50 7.84 7.76
N PHE A 103 2.32 8.27 7.33
CA PHE A 103 1.89 8.24 5.93
C PHE A 103 1.93 9.67 5.38
N GLY A 104 2.64 9.87 4.26
CA GLY A 104 2.67 11.18 3.58
C GLY A 104 1.36 11.53 2.87
N GLY A 105 0.57 10.50 2.52
CA GLY A 105 -0.76 10.61 1.94
C GLY A 105 -1.38 9.23 1.76
N LEU A 106 -2.68 9.13 1.95
CA LEU A 106 -3.52 7.97 1.65
C LEU A 106 -4.74 8.48 0.90
N ASP A 107 -4.95 8.00 -0.32
CA ASP A 107 -6.03 8.43 -1.20
C ASP A 107 -7.04 7.27 -1.39
N THR A 108 -8.28 7.38 -0.93
CA THR A 108 -8.80 8.33 0.09
C THR A 108 -9.35 7.55 1.27
N PHE A 109 -10.23 6.58 1.05
CA PHE A 109 -10.74 5.68 2.09
C PHE A 109 -9.79 4.50 2.32
N ALA A 110 -9.09 4.49 3.46
CA ALA A 110 -8.12 3.45 3.78
C ALA A 110 -8.37 2.85 5.17
N ARG A 111 -8.07 1.55 5.29
CA ARG A 111 -7.90 0.87 6.58
C ARG A 111 -6.48 0.33 6.64
N VAL A 112 -5.71 0.77 7.63
CA VAL A 112 -4.30 0.41 7.78
C VAL A 112 -4.17 -0.65 8.87
N PHE A 113 -3.55 -1.77 8.51
CA PHE A 113 -3.26 -2.87 9.42
C PHE A 113 -1.74 -3.02 9.60
N LEU A 114 -1.30 -3.27 10.82
CA LEU A 114 0.07 -3.66 11.16
C LEU A 114 0.03 -4.93 11.99
N ASN A 115 0.64 -6.01 11.48
CA ASN A 115 0.58 -7.34 12.09
C ASN A 115 -0.87 -7.72 12.45
N ASP A 116 -1.76 -7.60 11.46
CA ASP A 116 -3.20 -7.88 11.53
C ASP A 116 -4.03 -6.99 12.47
N ALA A 117 -3.40 -6.07 13.23
CA ALA A 117 -4.11 -5.09 14.05
C ALA A 117 -4.48 -3.84 13.23
N LEU A 118 -5.75 -3.43 13.26
CA LEU A 118 -6.19 -2.15 12.70
C LEU A 118 -5.60 -1.00 13.52
N ILE A 119 -4.83 -0.11 12.87
CA ILE A 119 -4.15 1.00 13.55
C ILE A 119 -4.61 2.39 13.08
N ALA A 120 -5.25 2.49 11.91
CA ALA A 120 -5.77 3.75 11.39
C ALA A 120 -6.88 3.53 10.35
N THR A 121 -7.74 4.53 10.21
CA THR A 121 -8.72 4.67 9.14
C THR A 121 -8.67 6.09 8.58
N THR A 122 -9.00 6.26 7.30
CA THR A 122 -9.19 7.57 6.66
C THR A 122 -10.58 7.65 6.03
N GLU A 123 -11.13 8.85 6.00
CA GLU A 123 -12.45 9.23 5.46
C GLU A 123 -12.29 10.25 4.33
#